data_AF-A0A1S2Q6H9-F1
#
_entry.id   AF-A0A1S2Q6H9-F1
#
_cell.length_a   1.000
_cell.length_b   1.000
_cell.length_c   1.000
_cell.angle_alpha   90.00
_cell.angle_beta   90.00
_cell.angle_gamma   90.00
#
_symmetry.space_group_name_H-M   'P 1'
#
loop_
_entity.id
_entity.type
_entity.pdbx_description
1 polymer ?
#
loop_
_entity_poly.entity_id
_entity_poly.type
_entity_poly.pdbx_seq_one_letter_code
_entity_poly.pdbx_strand_id
1 'polypeptide(L)'
;MNGRCVRLAVLVPLVVSSLTAGAVELAASPAAAASPTCGVSRADGRANLAVVGEGFEPDKAVFIESAHGAQGTERTDAGGNFSATISHARGTITARQVGGPEVRCGTAEQGGRQSAQEQYAAGYKAGYAAMKSDCDVRQLQGVTVNENFRRGFRDGAAAAEKFCGH
;
A
#
# COMPACT_ATOMS: atom_id res chain seq x y z
N MET A 1 -45.14 -43.81 -0.89
CA MET A 1 -45.56 -44.80 0.14
C MET A 1 -44.30 -45.24 0.85
N ASN A 2 -44.17 -45.37 2.17
CA ASN A 2 -45.03 -45.10 3.31
C ASN A 2 -44.15 -45.33 4.54
N GLY A 3 -44.25 -44.43 5.53
CA GLY A 3 -44.01 -44.72 6.96
C GLY A 3 -42.55 -44.83 7.41
N ARG A 4 -42.18 -44.44 8.63
CA ARG A 4 -42.96 -44.10 9.83
C ARG A 4 -42.01 -43.44 10.83
N CYS A 5 -42.44 -42.32 11.44
CA CYS A 5 -41.95 -41.85 12.74
C CYS A 5 -42.29 -42.86 13.83
N VAL A 6 -41.36 -43.22 14.73
CA VAL A 6 -41.69 -43.73 16.08
C VAL A 6 -40.55 -43.49 17.09
N ARG A 7 -40.91 -42.70 18.12
CA ARG A 7 -40.54 -42.71 19.57
C ARG A 7 -39.20 -42.18 20.10
N LEU A 8 -39.36 -41.07 20.84
CA LEU A 8 -38.65 -40.67 22.05
C LEU A 8 -38.23 -41.86 22.94
N ALA A 9 -36.99 -41.82 23.41
CA ALA A 9 -36.61 -42.28 24.74
C ALA A 9 -35.76 -41.18 25.39
N VAL A 10 -36.34 -40.54 26.40
CA VAL A 10 -35.66 -39.68 27.36
C VAL A 10 -34.68 -40.55 28.15
N LEU A 11 -33.40 -40.20 28.12
CA LEU A 11 -32.40 -40.70 29.06
C LEU A 11 -31.42 -39.55 29.30
N VAL A 12 -31.54 -38.95 30.48
CA VAL A 12 -30.56 -38.04 31.07
C VAL A 12 -29.53 -38.92 31.79
N PRO A 13 -28.24 -38.85 31.44
CA PRO A 13 -27.17 -39.21 32.35
C PRO A 13 -26.39 -37.95 32.72
N LEU A 14 -26.63 -37.51 33.96
CA LEU A 14 -25.63 -37.07 34.94
C LEU A 14 -24.29 -36.59 34.39
N VAL A 15 -24.05 -35.29 34.59
CA VAL A 15 -22.74 -34.65 34.51
C VAL A 15 -21.76 -35.39 35.43
N VAL A 16 -20.77 -36.06 34.84
CA VAL A 16 -19.56 -36.47 35.55
C VAL A 16 -18.38 -35.86 34.79
N SER A 17 -17.80 -34.84 35.43
CA SER A 17 -16.57 -34.18 35.03
C SER A 17 -15.46 -35.21 34.83
N SER A 18 -14.98 -35.32 33.59
CA SER A 18 -13.65 -35.85 33.31
C SER A 18 -12.92 -34.80 32.49
N LEU A 19 -12.09 -34.00 33.17
CA LEU A 19 -11.03 -33.23 32.53
C LEU A 19 -10.09 -34.25 31.88
N THR A 20 -10.32 -34.53 30.60
CA THR A 20 -9.31 -35.15 29.77
C THR A 20 -8.75 -34.03 28.90
N ALA A 21 -7.46 -33.78 29.07
CA ALA A 21 -6.68 -32.89 28.23
C ALA A 21 -6.66 -33.47 26.81
N GLY A 22 -7.71 -33.19 26.05
CA GLY A 22 -7.74 -33.41 24.61
C GLY A 22 -6.86 -32.36 23.97
N ALA A 23 -5.78 -32.81 23.32
CA ALA A 23 -4.96 -31.96 22.48
C ALA A 23 -5.88 -31.18 21.54
N VAL A 24 -5.86 -29.85 21.67
CA VAL A 24 -6.40 -28.98 20.64
C VAL A 24 -5.51 -29.21 19.44
N GLU A 25 -5.95 -30.08 18.53
CA GLU A 25 -5.51 -30.01 17.15
C GLU A 25 -5.95 -28.63 16.68
N LEU A 26 -5.01 -27.69 16.78
CA LEU A 26 -5.13 -26.37 16.21
C LEU A 26 -5.22 -26.63 14.71
N ALA A 27 -6.46 -26.76 14.21
CA ALA A 27 -6.75 -26.63 12.81
C ALA A 27 -6.22 -25.25 12.43
N ALA A 28 -4.98 -25.23 11.91
CA ALA A 28 -4.41 -24.06 11.32
C ALA A 28 -5.37 -23.72 10.18
N SER A 29 -6.22 -22.72 10.41
CA SER A 29 -6.95 -22.06 9.35
C SER A 29 -5.96 -21.88 8.20
N PRO A 30 -6.26 -22.32 6.98
CA PRO A 30 -5.38 -22.02 5.86
C PRO A 30 -5.17 -20.50 5.92
N ALA A 31 -3.92 -20.08 6.08
CA ALA A 31 -3.57 -18.68 6.00
C ALA A 31 -4.19 -18.21 4.69
N ALA A 32 -5.22 -17.35 4.79
CA ALA A 32 -5.85 -16.78 3.61
C ALA A 32 -4.69 -16.18 2.82
N ALA A 33 -4.40 -16.75 1.65
CA ALA A 33 -3.41 -16.21 0.75
C ALA A 33 -3.75 -14.72 0.63
N ALA A 34 -2.82 -13.86 1.05
CA ALA A 34 -3.06 -12.43 1.08
C ALA A 34 -3.55 -12.04 -0.31
N SER A 35 -4.76 -11.50 -0.40
CA SER A 35 -5.29 -11.04 -1.67
C SER A 35 -4.29 -10.06 -2.27
N PRO A 36 -3.92 -10.21 -3.55
CA PRO A 36 -2.92 -9.34 -4.16
C PRO A 36 -3.35 -7.89 -4.01
N THR A 37 -2.46 -7.07 -3.45
CA THR A 37 -2.68 -5.64 -3.26
C THR A 37 -1.92 -4.89 -4.33
N CYS A 38 -2.49 -3.78 -4.79
CA CYS A 38 -1.81 -2.93 -5.76
C CYS A 38 -2.01 -1.47 -5.38
N GLY A 39 -0.94 -0.68 -5.53
CA GLY A 39 -0.88 0.73 -5.20
C GLY A 39 -0.20 1.53 -6.29
N VAL A 40 -0.49 2.82 -6.32
CA VAL A 40 0.13 3.78 -7.24
C VAL A 40 0.71 4.96 -6.47
N SER A 41 1.92 5.34 -6.83
CA SER A 41 2.65 6.50 -6.28
C SER A 41 3.37 7.22 -7.41
N ARG A 42 3.90 8.42 -7.15
CA ARG A 42 4.65 9.16 -8.17
C ARG A 42 6.09 8.67 -8.24
N ALA A 43 6.53 8.31 -9.44
CA ALA A 43 7.94 8.05 -9.74
C ALA A 43 8.65 9.38 -10.11
N ASP A 44 9.98 9.36 -10.26
CA ASP A 44 10.78 10.56 -10.52
C ASP A 44 10.20 11.45 -11.64
N GLY A 45 9.98 12.73 -11.34
CA GLY A 45 9.40 13.70 -12.27
C GLY A 45 7.87 13.83 -12.22
N ARG A 46 7.29 14.77 -12.99
CA ARG A 46 5.84 15.05 -12.97
C ARG A 46 5.00 14.05 -13.75
N ALA A 47 5.61 13.30 -14.68
CA ALA A 47 4.92 12.47 -15.66
C ALA A 47 4.96 10.97 -15.38
N ASN A 48 5.75 10.53 -14.39
CA ASN A 48 5.98 9.12 -14.11
C ASN A 48 5.24 8.69 -12.84
N LEU A 49 4.63 7.52 -12.89
CA LEU A 49 3.95 6.89 -11.76
C LEU A 49 4.59 5.53 -11.52
N ALA A 50 4.93 5.24 -10.27
CA ALA A 50 5.31 3.93 -9.82
C ALA A 50 4.03 3.15 -9.48
N VAL A 51 3.93 1.93 -9.98
CA VAL A 51 2.87 0.97 -9.67
C VAL A 51 3.54 -0.18 -8.93
N VAL A 52 3.10 -0.40 -7.70
CA VAL A 52 3.66 -1.41 -6.81
C VAL A 52 2.56 -2.40 -6.48
N GLY A 53 2.84 -3.69 -6.62
CA GLY A 53 1.94 -4.75 -6.20
C GLY A 53 2.65 -5.73 -5.28
N GLU A 54 1.90 -6.27 -4.32
CA GLU A 54 2.36 -7.22 -3.33
C GLU A 54 1.38 -8.40 -3.24
N GLY A 55 1.87 -9.58 -2.86
CA GLY A 55 1.02 -10.77 -2.71
C GLY A 55 0.51 -11.36 -4.03
N PHE A 56 1.15 -11.06 -5.15
CA PHE A 56 0.89 -11.72 -6.43
C PHE A 56 1.61 -13.07 -6.49
N GLU A 57 1.27 -13.93 -7.46
CA GLU A 57 2.04 -15.16 -7.65
C GLU A 57 3.50 -14.84 -8.06
N PRO A 58 4.52 -15.53 -7.52
CA PRO A 58 5.91 -15.26 -7.84
C PRO A 58 6.27 -15.68 -9.27
N ASP A 59 7.26 -15.01 -9.87
CA ASP A 59 7.82 -15.32 -11.19
C ASP A 59 6.81 -15.30 -12.35
N LYS A 60 5.75 -14.49 -12.23
CA LYS A 60 4.72 -14.31 -13.27
C LYS A 60 4.78 -12.91 -13.85
N ALA A 61 4.39 -12.79 -15.12
CA ALA A 61 4.24 -11.47 -15.74
C ALA A 61 2.95 -10.81 -15.25
N VAL A 62 3.05 -9.52 -14.95
CA VAL A 62 1.95 -8.63 -14.59
C VAL A 62 1.87 -7.52 -15.62
N PHE A 63 0.72 -7.41 -16.27
CA PHE A 63 0.38 -6.34 -17.19
C PHE A 63 -0.25 -5.20 -16.42
N ILE A 64 0.27 -4.00 -16.60
CA ILE A 64 -0.20 -2.80 -15.94
C ILE A 64 -0.83 -1.94 -17.01
N GLU A 65 -2.08 -1.55 -16.80
CA GLU A 65 -2.84 -0.77 -17.75
C GLU A 65 -3.40 0.47 -17.07
N SER A 66 -3.40 1.58 -17.78
CA SER A 66 -4.15 2.78 -17.39
C SER A 66 -5.32 2.98 -18.34
N ALA A 67 -6.41 3.55 -17.81
CA ALA A 67 -7.64 3.79 -18.57
C ALA A 67 -7.46 4.64 -19.84
N HIS A 68 -6.34 5.35 -19.97
CA HIS A 68 -6.03 6.19 -21.13
C HIS A 68 -4.71 5.82 -21.83
N GLY A 69 -4.32 4.54 -21.76
CA GLY A 69 -3.41 3.94 -22.74
C GLY A 69 -1.93 3.85 -22.37
N ALA A 70 -1.50 4.32 -21.19
CA ALA A 70 -0.18 3.95 -20.68
C ALA A 70 -0.22 2.48 -20.21
N GLN A 71 0.82 1.73 -20.58
CA GLN A 71 0.93 0.30 -20.34
C GLN A 71 2.33 -0.02 -19.81
N GLY A 72 2.43 -1.06 -18.99
CA GLY A 72 3.69 -1.60 -18.51
C GLY A 72 3.59 -3.11 -18.39
N THR A 73 4.74 -3.78 -18.36
CA THR A 73 4.80 -5.21 -18.07
C THR A 73 6.01 -5.47 -17.20
N GLU A 74 5.77 -6.05 -16.04
CA GLU A 74 6.80 -6.35 -15.05
C GLU A 74 6.66 -7.82 -14.64
N ARG A 75 7.76 -8.44 -14.22
CA ARG A 75 7.71 -9.78 -13.64
C ARG A 75 7.71 -9.65 -12.12
N THR A 76 6.86 -10.42 -11.44
CA THR A 76 6.91 -10.51 -9.97
C THR A 76 8.17 -11.22 -9.52
N ASP A 77 8.73 -10.76 -8.40
CA ASP A 77 9.85 -11.41 -7.72
C ASP A 77 9.43 -12.72 -7.03
N ALA A 78 10.39 -13.41 -6.41
CA ALA A 78 10.17 -14.66 -5.70
C ALA A 78 9.23 -14.51 -4.47
N GLY A 79 9.01 -13.29 -3.99
CA GLY A 79 8.07 -12.94 -2.93
C GLY A 79 6.70 -12.51 -3.44
N GLY A 80 6.48 -12.49 -4.77
CA GLY A 80 5.20 -12.06 -5.34
C GLY A 80 5.04 -10.55 -5.43
N ASN A 81 6.13 -9.78 -5.36
CA ASN A 81 6.07 -8.33 -5.45
C ASN A 81 6.55 -7.85 -6.81
N PHE A 82 6.05 -6.70 -7.27
CA PHE A 82 6.57 -6.02 -8.43
C PHE A 82 6.56 -4.51 -8.23
N SER A 83 7.43 -3.81 -8.95
CA SER A 83 7.44 -2.36 -9.03
C SER A 83 7.75 -1.96 -10.46
N ALA A 84 6.85 -1.21 -11.08
CA ALA A 84 6.99 -0.76 -12.46
C ALA A 84 6.75 0.74 -12.54
N THR A 85 7.46 1.40 -13.45
CA THR A 85 7.23 2.83 -13.72
C THR A 85 6.50 2.99 -15.04
N ILE A 86 5.32 3.63 -15.01
CA ILE A 86 4.56 3.99 -16.20
C ILE A 86 4.53 5.51 -16.37
N SER A 87 4.88 5.97 -17.58
CA SER A 87 4.85 7.39 -17.94
C SER A 87 3.51 7.76 -18.56
N HIS A 88 3.08 9.01 -18.35
CA HIS A 88 1.86 9.57 -18.95
C HIS A 88 0.56 8.83 -18.60
N ALA A 89 0.54 8.01 -17.54
CA ALA A 89 -0.67 7.35 -17.09
C ALA A 89 -1.70 8.37 -16.58
N ARG A 90 -2.97 8.10 -16.92
CA ARG A 90 -4.13 8.93 -16.59
C ARG A 90 -5.29 8.02 -16.21
N GLY A 91 -6.16 8.49 -15.31
CA GLY A 91 -7.33 7.75 -14.88
C GLY A 91 -6.99 6.52 -14.03
N THR A 92 -7.86 5.52 -14.08
CA THR A 92 -7.70 4.27 -13.31
C THR A 92 -6.47 3.50 -13.77
N ILE A 93 -5.72 2.96 -12.82
CA ILE A 93 -4.62 2.03 -13.07
C ILE A 93 -5.02 0.65 -12.53
N THR A 94 -4.86 -0.37 -13.35
CA THR A 94 -5.08 -1.79 -13.03
C THR A 94 -3.81 -2.60 -13.28
N ALA A 95 -3.64 -3.66 -12.51
CA ALA A 95 -2.61 -4.66 -12.69
C ALA A 95 -3.27 -6.03 -12.88
N ARG A 96 -2.91 -6.73 -13.94
CA ARG A 96 -3.45 -8.04 -14.30
C ARG A 96 -2.31 -9.02 -14.46
N GLN A 97 -2.30 -10.05 -13.62
CA GLN A 97 -1.32 -11.12 -13.72
C GLN A 97 -1.72 -12.15 -14.78
N VAL A 98 -0.74 -12.74 -15.47
CA VAL A 98 -0.99 -13.86 -16.40
C VAL A 98 -1.65 -15.02 -15.67
N GLY A 99 -2.89 -15.34 -16.03
CA GLY A 99 -3.68 -16.40 -15.40
C GLY A 99 -4.26 -16.04 -14.03
N GLY A 100 -4.06 -14.81 -13.56
CA GLY A 100 -4.52 -14.31 -12.27
C GLY A 100 -5.65 -13.27 -12.38
N PRO A 101 -6.15 -12.79 -11.22
CA PRO A 101 -7.18 -11.75 -11.18
C PRO A 101 -6.62 -10.39 -11.61
N GLU A 102 -7.52 -9.53 -12.09
CA GLU A 102 -7.23 -8.10 -12.25
C GLU A 102 -7.41 -7.39 -10.90
N VAL A 103 -6.40 -6.61 -10.52
CA VAL A 103 -6.36 -5.85 -9.28
C VAL A 103 -6.33 -4.36 -9.61
N ARG A 104 -7.19 -3.58 -8.96
CA ARG A 104 -7.23 -2.13 -9.13
C ARG A 104 -6.18 -1.48 -8.24
N CYS A 105 -5.20 -0.80 -8.85
CA CYS A 105 -4.07 -0.18 -8.14
C CYS A 105 -4.36 1.24 -7.63
N GLY A 106 -5.40 1.88 -8.15
CA GLY A 106 -5.81 3.24 -7.80
C GLY A 106 -5.98 4.11 -9.04
N THR A 107 -5.74 5.41 -8.91
CA THR A 107 -5.74 6.34 -10.06
C THR A 107 -4.46 7.15 -10.13
N ALA A 108 -4.10 7.57 -11.34
CA ALA A 108 -2.95 8.43 -11.58
C ALA A 108 -2.96 9.71 -10.73
N GLU A 109 -4.15 10.27 -10.50
CA GLU A 109 -4.36 11.46 -9.67
C GLU A 109 -4.11 11.16 -8.19
N GLN A 110 -4.50 9.96 -7.71
CA GLN A 110 -4.25 9.53 -6.34
C GLN A 110 -2.75 9.35 -6.08
N GLY A 111 -2.03 8.63 -6.94
CA GLY A 111 -0.59 8.45 -6.82
C GLY A 111 0.18 9.77 -6.91
N GLY A 112 -0.28 10.68 -7.77
CA GLY A 112 0.26 12.05 -7.84
C GLY A 112 0.01 12.89 -6.58
N ARG A 113 -1.12 12.69 -5.88
CA ARG A 113 -1.49 13.42 -4.65
C ARG A 113 -0.81 12.86 -3.39
N GLN A 114 -0.77 11.54 -3.22
CA GLN A 114 -0.09 10.91 -2.07
C GLN A 114 1.39 11.33 -2.05
N SER A 115 2.08 11.24 -3.18
CA SER A 115 3.48 11.68 -3.24
C SER A 115 3.64 13.20 -3.15
N ALA A 116 2.66 14.01 -3.56
CA ALA A 116 2.72 15.46 -3.32
C ALA A 116 2.66 15.79 -1.82
N GLN A 117 1.83 15.06 -1.06
CA GLN A 117 1.74 15.19 0.38
C GLN A 117 3.01 14.67 1.08
N GLU A 118 3.57 13.54 0.64
CA GLU A 118 4.83 13.00 1.17
C GLU A 118 6.02 13.91 0.84
N GLN A 119 6.11 14.43 -0.39
CA GLN A 119 7.14 15.41 -0.80
C GLN A 119 7.02 16.71 0.00
N TYR A 120 5.78 17.17 0.25
CA TYR A 120 5.52 18.31 1.11
C TYR A 120 5.95 18.02 2.55
N ALA A 121 5.59 16.87 3.12
CA ALA A 121 5.96 16.48 4.48
C ALA A 121 7.48 16.33 4.65
N ALA A 122 8.16 15.74 3.66
CA ALA A 122 9.61 15.63 3.63
C ALA A 122 10.27 17.02 3.56
N GLY A 123 9.76 17.90 2.68
CA GLY A 123 10.18 19.30 2.60
C GLY A 123 10.00 20.00 3.94
N TYR A 124 8.82 19.91 4.53
CA TYR A 124 8.47 20.51 5.82
C TYR A 124 9.41 20.07 6.93
N LYS A 125 9.66 18.76 7.06
CA LYS A 125 10.60 18.22 8.03
C LYS A 125 12.02 18.76 7.82
N ALA A 126 12.47 18.82 6.57
CA ALA A 126 13.80 19.34 6.23
C ALA A 126 13.93 20.85 6.53
N GLY A 127 12.93 21.66 6.16
CA GLY A 127 12.94 23.11 6.42
C GLY A 127 12.83 23.44 7.90
N TYR A 128 12.01 22.70 8.63
CA TYR A 128 11.90 22.82 10.09
C TYR A 128 13.22 22.47 10.77
N ALA A 129 13.89 21.40 10.34
CA ALA A 129 15.19 20.99 10.87
C ALA A 129 16.29 22.02 10.53
N ALA A 130 16.35 22.51 9.29
CA ALA A 130 17.32 23.50 8.86
C ALA A 130 17.19 24.81 9.65
N MET A 131 15.96 25.33 9.77
CA MET A 131 15.71 26.54 10.55
C MET A 131 16.01 26.32 12.04
N LYS A 132 15.65 25.17 12.62
CA LYS A 132 15.96 24.88 14.02
C LYS A 132 17.47 24.73 14.31
N SER A 133 18.26 24.30 13.32
CA SER A 133 19.70 24.05 13.46
C SER A 133 20.51 25.34 13.31
N ASP A 134 20.35 26.03 12.18
CA ASP A 134 21.26 27.10 11.76
C ASP A 134 20.55 28.45 11.57
N CYS A 135 19.23 28.49 11.76
CA CYS A 135 18.41 29.67 11.48
C CYS A 135 18.56 30.21 10.04
N ASP A 136 19.00 29.34 9.13
CA ASP A 136 19.26 29.67 7.73
C ASP A 136 18.67 28.59 6.80
N VAL A 137 17.95 29.06 5.78
CA VAL A 137 17.23 28.25 4.78
C VAL A 137 17.89 28.29 3.39
N ARG A 138 19.04 28.95 3.25
CA ARG A 138 19.78 29.10 1.98
C ARG A 138 20.27 27.76 1.42
N GLN A 139 20.24 26.69 2.22
CA GLN A 139 20.64 25.35 1.82
C GLN A 139 19.92 24.82 0.57
N LEU A 140 18.71 25.33 0.26
CA LEU A 140 17.97 24.95 -0.95
C LEU A 140 18.35 25.72 -2.22
N GLN A 141 19.16 26.78 -2.15
CA GLN A 141 19.43 27.65 -3.31
C GLN A 141 20.19 26.95 -4.46
N GLY A 142 20.80 25.78 -4.20
CA GLY A 142 21.54 25.01 -5.20
C GLY A 142 20.93 23.66 -5.60
N VAL A 143 19.79 23.25 -5.02
CA VAL A 143 19.23 21.90 -5.24
C VAL A 143 17.96 21.99 -6.08
N THR A 144 17.95 21.32 -7.23
CA THR A 144 16.74 21.18 -8.05
C THR A 144 15.75 20.23 -7.36
N VAL A 145 14.87 20.80 -6.52
CA VAL A 145 13.80 20.09 -5.84
C VAL A 145 12.44 20.38 -6.48
N ASN A 146 11.51 19.44 -6.34
CA ASN A 146 10.15 19.62 -6.84
C ASN A 146 9.39 20.72 -6.06
N GLU A 147 8.32 21.24 -6.66
CA GLU A 147 7.55 22.38 -6.14
C GLU A 147 6.86 22.09 -4.80
N ASN A 148 6.37 20.87 -4.58
CA ASN A 148 5.73 20.47 -3.33
C ASN A 148 6.73 20.44 -2.18
N PHE A 149 7.93 19.92 -2.43
CA PHE A 149 9.04 19.91 -1.47
C PHE A 149 9.47 21.35 -1.11
N ARG A 150 9.65 22.23 -2.11
CA ARG A 150 9.99 23.64 -1.86
C ARG A 150 8.96 24.33 -0.97
N ARG A 151 7.68 24.10 -1.25
CA ARG A 151 6.58 24.65 -0.48
C ARG A 151 6.60 24.11 0.95
N GLY A 152 6.72 22.79 1.11
CA GLY A 152 6.88 22.14 2.41
C GLY A 152 8.05 22.74 3.20
N PHE A 153 9.23 22.83 2.59
CA PHE A 153 10.43 23.35 3.22
C PHE A 153 10.27 24.78 3.73
N ARG A 154 9.74 25.69 2.90
CA ARG A 154 9.49 27.06 3.33
C ARG A 154 8.50 27.12 4.49
N ASP A 155 7.42 26.35 4.43
CA ASP A 155 6.40 26.33 5.48
C ASP A 155 6.94 25.71 6.79
N GLY A 156 7.78 24.67 6.68
CA GLY A 156 8.46 24.04 7.82
C GLY A 156 9.49 24.95 8.47
N ALA A 157 10.26 25.66 7.65
CA ALA A 157 11.17 26.69 8.13
C ALA A 157 10.44 27.82 8.85
N ALA A 158 9.37 28.37 8.26
CA ALA A 158 8.54 29.39 8.90
C ALA A 158 7.98 28.92 10.25
N ALA A 159 7.55 27.65 10.34
CA ALA A 159 7.06 27.08 11.61
C ALA A 159 8.16 26.94 12.69
N ALA A 160 9.42 26.88 12.28
CA ALA A 160 10.59 26.81 13.15
C ALA A 160 11.26 28.17 13.39
N GLU A 161 10.82 29.26 12.74
CA GLU A 161 11.36 30.62 12.98
C GLU A 161 11.30 31.01 14.46
N LYS A 162 10.30 30.52 15.20
CA LYS A 162 10.18 30.72 16.65
C LYS A 162 11.37 30.24 17.48
N PHE A 163 12.22 29.35 16.94
CA PHE A 163 13.44 28.88 17.62
C PHE A 163 14.64 29.78 17.32
N CYS A 164 14.53 30.64 16.31
CA CYS A 164 15.53 31.60 15.91
C CYS A 164 15.20 32.93 16.58
N GLY A 165 15.98 33.27 17.60
CA GLY A 165 15.79 34.50 18.36
C GLY A 165 15.96 35.72 17.48
N HIS A 166 14.85 36.36 17.15
CA HIS A 166 14.77 37.71 16.63
C HIS A 166 13.97 38.56 17.61
#